data_AF-A0A0L8GEQ8-F1
#
_entry.id   AF-A0A0L8GEQ8-F1
#
_cell.length_a   1.000
_cell.length_b   1.000
_cell.length_c   1.000
_cell.angle_alpha   90.00
_cell.angle_beta   90.00
_cell.angle_gamma   90.00
#
_symmetry.space_group_name_H-M   'P 1'
#
loop_
_entity.id
_entity.type
_entity.pdbx_description
1 polymer ?
#
loop_
_entity_poly.entity_id
_entity_poly.type
_entity_poly.pdbx_seq_one_letter_code
_entity_poly.pdbx_strand_id
1 'polypeptide(L)'
;MPIKRFTSLLSLLRKGRLVRMSVDYTTCAGARTKAISGGEITDYDVMESEKMIEVSMSRRLTYFRNYPRYVLNFVTFIFNNDGQVFVKATTMDAGTYMPYTASKMYCNFGDADQAGSVKLFYQ
;
A
#
# COMPACT_ATOMS: atom_id res chain seq x y z
N MET A 1 3.46 -12.90 -12.76
CA MET A 1 4.18 -13.75 -11.78
C MET A 1 4.25 -13.05 -10.41
N PRO A 2 4.18 -13.76 -9.27
CA PRO A 2 4.32 -13.14 -7.94
C PRO A 2 5.76 -12.70 -7.66
N ILE A 3 5.94 -11.48 -7.14
CA ILE A 3 7.24 -10.93 -6.76
C ILE A 3 7.50 -11.26 -5.29
N LYS A 4 8.49 -12.12 -5.04
CA LYS A 4 8.78 -12.67 -3.70
C LYS A 4 10.03 -12.08 -3.02
N ARG A 5 10.80 -11.23 -3.70
CA ARG A 5 12.08 -10.72 -3.20
C ARG A 5 12.21 -9.22 -3.41
N PHE A 6 12.81 -8.54 -2.44
CA PHE A 6 13.11 -7.10 -2.51
C PHE A 6 13.88 -6.73 -3.78
N THR A 7 14.94 -7.49 -4.08
CA THR A 7 15.79 -7.26 -5.25
C THR A 7 15.05 -7.42 -6.57
N SER A 8 14.09 -8.36 -6.64
CA SER A 8 13.23 -8.53 -7.81
C SER A 8 12.28 -7.34 -7.99
N LEU A 9 11.67 -6.85 -6.90
CA LEU A 9 10.84 -5.65 -6.93
C LEU A 9 11.64 -4.44 -7.40
N LEU A 10 12.80 -4.18 -6.78
CA LEU A 10 13.69 -3.09 -7.14
C LEU A 10 14.08 -3.13 -8.62
N SER A 11 14.47 -4.31 -9.12
CA SER A 11 14.86 -4.48 -10.52
C SER A 11 13.72 -4.17 -11.49
N LEU A 12 12.48 -4.54 -11.16
CA LEU A 12 11.31 -4.28 -12.00
C LEU A 12 10.98 -2.78 -12.04
N LEU A 13 10.99 -2.12 -10.88
CA LEU A 13 10.72 -0.68 -10.78
C LEU A 13 11.77 0.14 -11.52
N ARG A 14 13.07 -0.19 -11.38
CA ARG A 14 14.16 0.43 -12.15
C ARG A 14 14.05 0.27 -13.66
N LYS A 15 13.39 -0.80 -14.11
CA LYS A 15 13.11 -1.06 -15.54
C LYS A 15 11.82 -0.39 -16.01
N GLY A 16 11.18 0.45 -15.19
CA GLY A 16 9.91 1.10 -15.50
C GLY A 16 8.74 0.13 -15.65
N ARG A 17 8.83 -1.08 -15.07
CA ARG A 17 7.74 -2.06 -15.14
C ARG A 17 6.66 -1.72 -14.13
N LEU A 18 5.40 -1.79 -14.57
CA LEU A 18 4.24 -1.65 -13.71
C LEU A 18 4.10 -2.89 -12.82
N VAL A 19 4.08 -2.66 -11.50
CA VAL A 19 3.88 -3.67 -10.47
C VAL A 19 2.50 -3.44 -9.87
N ARG A 20 1.64 -4.44 -9.99
CA ARG A 20 0.34 -4.46 -9.34
C ARG A 20 0.51 -4.91 -7.90
N MET A 21 -0.02 -4.13 -6.99
CA MET A 21 0.00 -4.46 -5.56
C MET A 21 -1.41 -4.74 -5.08
N SER A 22 -1.56 -5.77 -4.24
CA SER A 22 -2.80 -6.14 -3.57
C SER A 22 -2.49 -6.46 -2.12
N VAL A 23 -3.29 -5.94 -1.20
CA VAL A 23 -3.05 -6.07 0.24
C VAL A 23 -4.38 -6.22 0.96
N ASP A 24 -4.44 -7.16 1.90
CA ASP A 24 -5.51 -7.24 2.88
C ASP A 24 -5.04 -6.60 4.19
N TYR A 25 -5.32 -5.31 4.35
CA TYR A 25 -4.90 -4.53 5.51
C TYR A 25 -5.43 -5.09 6.84
N THR A 26 -6.53 -5.84 6.84
CA THR A 26 -7.12 -6.40 8.07
C THR A 26 -6.23 -7.44 8.73
N THR A 27 -5.31 -8.01 7.96
CA THR A 27 -4.38 -9.05 8.40
C THR A 27 -3.00 -8.51 8.77
N CYS A 28 -2.75 -7.21 8.57
CA CYS A 28 -1.50 -6.57 8.96
C CYS A 28 -1.48 -6.21 10.44
N ALA A 29 -0.29 -6.31 11.07
CA ALA A 29 -0.12 -5.95 12.47
C ALA A 29 -0.33 -4.43 12.67
N GLY A 30 -1.11 -4.06 13.70
CA GLY A 30 -1.41 -2.67 14.01
C GLY A 30 -2.57 -2.06 13.21
N ALA A 31 -3.29 -2.85 12.40
CA ALA A 31 -4.48 -2.39 11.69
C ALA A 31 -5.59 -1.96 12.65
N ARG A 32 -5.80 -0.64 12.79
CA ARG A 32 -6.85 -0.06 13.65
C ARG A 32 -8.12 0.31 12.88
N THR A 33 -8.04 0.43 11.55
CA THR A 33 -9.16 0.90 10.74
C THR A 33 -9.51 -0.07 9.63
N LYS A 34 -10.78 -0.52 9.60
CA LYS A 34 -11.37 -1.25 8.47
C LYS A 34 -11.68 -0.34 7.26
N ALA A 35 -11.38 0.95 7.39
CA ALA A 35 -11.72 2.00 6.44
C ALA A 35 -10.96 1.87 5.11
N ILE A 36 -9.85 1.13 5.12
CA ILE A 36 -8.99 0.93 3.98
C ILE A 36 -9.06 -0.57 3.68
N SER A 37 -10.07 -0.96 2.92
CA SER A 37 -10.14 -2.31 2.36
C SER A 37 -9.22 -2.37 1.15
N GLY A 38 -8.68 -3.57 0.89
CA GLY A 38 -7.70 -3.83 -0.16
C GLY A 38 -8.07 -3.27 -1.54
N GLY A 39 -7.07 -3.12 -2.39
CA GLY A 39 -7.26 -2.68 -3.76
C GLY A 39 -6.07 -3.04 -4.62
N GLU A 40 -6.31 -3.14 -5.92
CA GLU A 40 -5.25 -3.20 -6.91
C GLU A 40 -4.68 -1.80 -7.12
N ILE A 41 -3.35 -1.71 -7.12
CA ILE A 41 -2.62 -0.45 -7.21
C ILE A 41 -1.86 -0.45 -8.54
N THR A 42 -2.20 0.47 -9.42
CA THR A 42 -1.60 0.59 -10.77
C THR A 42 -1.01 1.96 -11.07
N ASP A 43 -1.24 2.95 -10.21
CA ASP A 43 -0.71 4.31 -10.34
C ASP A 43 -0.07 4.73 -9.00
N TYR A 44 1.24 4.98 -9.03
CA TYR A 44 2.04 5.23 -7.84
C TYR A 44 3.36 5.92 -8.17
N ASP A 45 3.84 6.73 -7.23
CA ASP A 45 5.19 7.29 -7.23
C ASP A 45 6.15 6.35 -6.50
N VAL A 46 7.38 6.23 -7.01
CA VAL A 46 8.43 5.39 -6.41
C VAL A 46 9.60 6.25 -5.97
N MET A 47 10.01 6.09 -4.72
CA MET A 47 11.32 6.53 -4.22
C MET A 47 12.10 5.29 -3.80
N GLU A 48 13.31 5.12 -4.31
CA GLU A 48 14.11 3.92 -4.06
C GLU A 48 15.51 4.22 -3.52
N SER A 49 16.00 3.29 -2.71
CA SER A 49 17.38 3.16 -2.27
C SER A 49 17.75 1.68 -2.24
N GLU A 50 19.00 1.35 -1.93
CA GLU A 50 19.42 -0.05 -1.81
C GLU A 50 18.76 -0.81 -0.65
N LYS A 51 18.22 -0.09 0.35
CA LYS A 51 17.65 -0.68 1.58
C LYS A 51 16.14 -0.55 1.67
N MET A 52 15.54 0.30 0.83
CA MET A 52 14.15 0.69 0.94
C MET A 52 13.57 1.02 -0.43
N ILE A 53 12.33 0.59 -0.66
CA ILE A 53 11.48 1.08 -1.75
C ILE A 53 10.25 1.69 -1.08
N GLU A 54 10.04 2.99 -1.29
CA GLU A 54 8.81 3.67 -0.94
C GLU A 54 7.93 3.77 -2.19
N VAL A 55 6.71 3.27 -2.08
CA VAL A 55 5.68 3.35 -3.11
C VAL A 55 4.50 4.11 -2.53
N SER A 56 4.26 5.31 -3.05
CA SER A 56 3.16 6.16 -2.62
C SER A 56 2.03 6.13 -3.63
N MET A 57 0.84 5.77 -3.17
CA MET A 57 -0.37 5.80 -3.97
C MET A 57 -0.96 7.19 -4.03
N SER A 58 -1.39 7.54 -5.24
CA SER A 58 -2.19 8.72 -5.50
C SER A 58 -3.65 8.55 -5.08
N ARG A 59 -4.25 9.70 -4.77
CA ARG A 59 -5.61 9.95 -4.24
C ARG A 59 -6.68 9.01 -4.79
N ARG A 60 -7.18 8.09 -3.97
CA ARG A 60 -8.44 7.37 -4.29
C ARG A 60 -9.63 8.07 -3.65
N LEU A 61 -10.49 8.66 -4.48
CA LEU A 61 -11.78 9.20 -4.06
C LEU A 61 -12.76 8.06 -3.77
N THR A 62 -13.24 7.97 -2.53
CA THR A 62 -14.17 6.93 -2.07
C THR A 62 -15.34 7.60 -1.36
N TYR A 63 -16.56 7.09 -1.55
CA TYR A 63 -17.72 7.53 -0.79
C TYR A 63 -17.95 6.64 0.43
N PHE A 64 -17.93 7.21 1.63
CA PHE A 64 -18.20 6.47 2.88
C PHE A 64 -19.69 6.49 3.20
N ARG A 65 -20.34 5.33 3.11
CA ARG A 65 -21.80 5.22 3.35
C ARG A 65 -22.18 5.44 4.82
N ASN A 66 -21.34 5.00 5.76
CA ASN A 66 -21.61 5.13 7.20
C ASN A 66 -21.46 6.57 7.71
N TYR A 67 -20.79 7.43 6.94
CA TYR A 67 -20.65 8.87 7.19
C TYR A 67 -20.69 9.56 5.82
N PRO A 68 -21.87 9.93 5.29
CA PRO A 68 -22.09 10.25 3.88
C PRO A 68 -21.24 11.42 3.41
N ARG A 69 -20.03 11.11 2.94
CA ARG A 69 -19.04 12.07 2.46
C ARG A 69 -18.08 11.41 1.50
N TYR A 70 -17.48 12.24 0.65
CA TYR A 70 -16.35 11.84 -0.16
C TYR A 70 -15.07 11.97 0.65
N VAL A 71 -14.23 10.93 0.59
CA VAL A 71 -12.93 10.91 1.24
C VAL A 71 -11.84 10.60 0.21
N LEU A 72 -10.67 11.18 0.44
CA LEU A 72 -9.45 10.87 -0.28
C LEU A 72 -8.62 9.91 0.55
N ASN A 73 -8.27 8.77 -0.02
CA ASN A 73 -7.37 7.81 0.61
C ASN A 73 -5.98 7.93 0.00
N PHE A 74 -4.98 8.06 0.87
CA PHE A 74 -3.57 8.07 0.58
C PHE A 74 -2.94 6.86 1.26
N VAL A 75 -2.13 6.10 0.54
CA VAL A 75 -1.44 4.94 1.11
C VAL A 75 0.01 4.95 0.63
N THR A 76 0.93 4.83 1.57
CA THR A 76 2.36 4.69 1.29
C THR A 76 2.82 3.34 1.82
N PHE A 77 3.46 2.57 0.95
CA PHE A 77 4.11 1.30 1.26
C PHE A 77 5.61 1.51 1.29
N ILE A 78 6.25 1.08 2.37
CA ILE A 78 7.69 1.17 2.54
C ILE A 78 8.22 -0.25 2.70
N PHE A 79 8.74 -0.81 1.62
CA PHE A 79 9.34 -2.14 1.58
C PHE A 79 10.79 -2.04 2.06
N ASN A 80 11.20 -2.90 2.98
CA ASN A 80 12.62 -3.07 3.33
C ASN A 80 13.19 -4.36 2.74
N ASN A 81 14.51 -4.53 2.82
CA ASN A 81 15.20 -5.71 2.30
C ASN A 81 14.98 -6.98 3.13
N ASP A 82 14.40 -6.86 4.33
CA ASP A 82 14.13 -7.97 5.25
C ASP A 82 12.76 -8.64 5.01
N GLY A 83 12.01 -8.20 3.99
CA GLY A 83 10.68 -8.76 3.70
C GLY A 83 9.53 -8.13 4.49
N GLN A 84 9.79 -7.03 5.21
CA GLN A 84 8.74 -6.26 5.89
C GLN A 84 8.27 -5.11 5.02
N VAL A 85 7.00 -4.75 5.21
CA VAL A 85 6.37 -3.59 4.58
C VAL A 85 5.73 -2.74 5.66
N PHE A 86 6.22 -1.52 5.82
CA PHE A 86 5.56 -0.53 6.64
C PHE A 86 4.54 0.22 5.79
N VAL A 87 3.28 0.22 6.24
CA VAL A 87 2.17 0.85 5.54
C VAL A 87 1.69 2.05 6.34
N LYS A 88 1.73 3.23 5.72
CA LYS A 88 1.07 4.44 6.21
C LYS A 88 -0.17 4.65 5.38
N ALA A 89 -1.30 4.85 6.02
CA ALA A 89 -2.55 5.03 5.32
C ALA A 89 -3.33 6.17 5.96
N THR A 90 -3.79 7.13 5.16
CA THR A 90 -4.45 8.34 5.63
C THR A 90 -5.70 8.58 4.81
N THR A 91 -6.82 8.76 5.51
CA THR A 91 -8.10 9.13 4.93
C THR A 91 -8.39 10.58 5.28
N MET A 92 -8.60 11.40 4.27
CA MET A 92 -8.90 12.83 4.39
C MET A 92 -10.30 13.11 3.86
N ASP A 93 -10.98 14.08 4.44
CA ASP A 93 -12.23 14.60 3.86
C ASP A 93 -11.92 15.30 2.52
N ALA A 94 -12.67 14.97 1.46
CA ALA A 94 -12.38 15.47 0.12
C ALA A 94 -12.75 16.94 -0.07
N GLY A 95 -13.66 17.49 0.74
CA GLY A 95 -14.08 18.89 0.65
C GLY A 95 -13.19 19.83 1.45
N THR A 96 -12.67 19.37 2.59
CA THR A 96 -11.92 20.21 3.54
C THR A 96 -10.43 19.87 3.61
N TYR A 97 -10.00 18.73 3.06
CA TYR A 97 -8.65 18.19 3.24
C TYR A 97 -8.24 18.01 4.71
N MET A 98 -9.20 17.88 5.63
CA MET A 98 -8.89 17.55 7.02
C MET A 98 -8.68 16.04 7.17
N PRO A 99 -7.61 15.59 7.86
CA PRO A 99 -7.38 14.17 8.10
C PRO A 99 -8.42 13.63 9.07
N TYR A 100 -9.14 12.59 8.64
CA TYR A 100 -10.14 11.90 9.46
C TYR A 100 -9.53 10.76 10.26
N THR A 101 -8.67 9.97 9.59
CA THR A 101 -7.94 8.90 10.25
C THR A 101 -6.59 8.68 9.59
N ALA A 102 -5.62 8.30 10.41
CA ALA A 102 -4.33 7.82 9.96
C ALA A 102 -4.05 6.48 10.64
N SER A 103 -3.61 5.50 9.87
CA SER A 103 -3.23 4.17 10.33
C SER A 103 -1.79 3.88 9.93
N LYS A 104 -1.06 3.25 10.84
CA LYS A 104 0.29 2.73 10.63
C LYS A 104 0.23 1.23 10.88
N MET A 105 0.67 0.45 9.90
CA MET A 105 0.55 -1.00 9.92
C MET A 105 1.86 -1.63 9.46
N TYR A 106 2.12 -2.84 9.94
CA TYR A 106 3.23 -3.67 9.49
C TYR A 106 2.67 -4.90 8.80
N CYS A 107 3.00 -5.04 7.53
CA CYS A 107 2.71 -6.20 6.70
C CYS A 107 4.02 -6.89 6.34
N ASN A 108 3.96 -8.11 5.80
CA ASN A 108 5.10 -8.76 5.18
C ASN A 108 4.99 -8.69 3.65
N PHE A 109 6.07 -8.98 2.93
CA PHE A 109 6.03 -9.33 1.52
C PHE A 109 7.05 -10.44 1.25
N GLY A 110 6.83 -11.21 0.21
CA GLY A 110 7.69 -12.35 -0.12
C GLY A 110 6.97 -13.68 -0.11
N ASP A 111 5.93 -13.80 0.70
CA ASP A 111 5.03 -14.96 0.69
C ASP A 111 3.59 -14.54 0.46
N ALA A 112 3.16 -14.61 -0.81
CA ALA A 112 1.87 -14.11 -1.27
C ALA A 112 0.67 -14.87 -0.68
N ASP A 113 0.91 -16.02 -0.03
CA ASP A 113 -0.13 -16.88 0.53
C ASP A 113 -0.27 -16.72 2.06
N GLN A 114 0.59 -15.93 2.70
CA GLN A 114 0.50 -15.65 4.13
C GLN A 114 -0.48 -14.51 4.43
N ALA A 115 -1.29 -14.67 5.48
CA ALA A 115 -2.08 -13.56 6.02
C ALA A 115 -1.14 -12.43 6.48
N GLY A 116 -1.50 -11.18 6.19
CA GLY A 116 -0.70 -10.01 6.49
C GLY A 116 0.33 -9.68 5.41
N SER A 117 0.27 -10.34 4.25
CA SER A 117 1.19 -10.09 3.13
C SER A 117 0.66 -9.11 2.10
N VAL A 118 1.54 -8.21 1.66
CA VAL A 118 1.40 -7.45 0.42
C VAL A 118 1.75 -8.38 -0.75
N LYS A 119 0.78 -8.64 -1.61
CA LYS A 119 0.93 -9.44 -2.83
C LYS A 119 1.33 -8.52 -3.98
N LEU A 120 2.41 -8.88 -4.66
CA LEU A 120 3.00 -8.09 -5.73
C LEU A 120 3.01 -8.91 -7.02
N PHE A 121 2.53 -8.34 -8.13
CA PHE A 121 2.43 -9.01 -9.41
C PHE A 121 2.99 -8.14 -10.54
N TYR A 122 3.65 -8.76 -11.50
CA TYR A 122 4.00 -8.14 -12.78
C TYR A 122 3.62 -9.08 -13.93
N GLN A 123 3.35 -8.50 -15.10
CA GLN A 123 3.15 -9.22 -16.36
C GLN A 123 4.50 -9.62 -16.96
#